data_AF-A0A1B1TTZ0-F1
#
_entry.id   AF-A0A1B1TTZ0-F1
#
_cell.length_a   1.000
_cell.length_b   1.000
_cell.length_c   1.000
_cell.angle_alpha   90.00
_cell.angle_beta   90.00
_cell.angle_gamma   90.00
#
_symmetry.space_group_name_H-M   'P 1'
#
loop_
_entity.id
_entity.type
_entity.pdbx_description
1 polymer ?
#
loop_
_entity_poly.entity_id
_entity_poly.type
_entity_poly.pdbx_seq_one_letter_code
_entity_poly.pdbx_strand_id
1 'polypeptide(L)' 'MFLVDTSVWINLFRDRTSSMRQKFEIAVAEQPYYLSRFTQVALLQGSRNEQEWQLLNSYRLYQRQMKS' A
#
# COMPACT_ATOMS: atom_id res chain seq x y z
N MET A 1 -1.11 7.55 13.90
CA MET A 1 -1.47 7.53 12.47
C MET A 1 -0.23 7.73 11.63
N PHE A 2 0.12 6.78 10.76
CA PHE A 2 1.32 6.85 9.91
C PHE A 2 0.97 7.28 8.48
N LEU A 3 1.74 8.23 7.93
CA LEU A 3 1.82 8.44 6.49
C LEU A 3 3.00 7.63 5.97
N VAL A 4 2.70 6.56 5.24
CA VAL A 4 3.73 5.61 4.77
C VAL A 4 4.17 6.02 3.37
N ASP A 5 5.48 6.24 3.21
CA ASP A 5 6.07 6.60 1.93
C ASP A 5 5.91 5.50 0.87
N THR A 6 5.88 5.91 -0.40
CA THR A 6 5.73 4.99 -1.54
C THR A 6 6.86 3.95 -1.61
N SER A 7 8.09 4.31 -1.24
CA SER A 7 9.23 3.38 -1.26
C SER A 7 9.04 2.19 -0.31
N VAL A 8 8.40 2.41 0.85
CA VAL A 8 8.08 1.35 1.81
C VAL A 8 7.11 0.35 1.19
N TRP A 9 6.06 0.83 0.53
CA TRP A 9 5.10 -0.02 -0.19
C TRP A 9 5.76 -0.81 -1.33
N ILE A 10 6.61 -0.15 -2.13
CA ILE A 10 7.34 -0.81 -3.21
C ILE A 10 8.21 -1.94 -2.65
N ASN A 11 8.93 -1.70 -1.55
CA ASN A 11 9.77 -2.72 -0.91
C ASN A 11 8.93 -3.86 -0.34
N LEU A 12 7.77 -3.55 0.26
CA LEU A 12 6.85 -4.53 0.80
C LEU A 12 6.24 -5.43 -0.30
N PHE A 13 5.85 -4.88 -1.45
CA PHE A 13 5.32 -5.67 -2.57
C PHE A 13 6.38 -6.49 -3.30
N ARG A 14 7.65 -6.03 -3.27
CA ARG A 14 8.78 -6.77 -3.85
C ARG A 14 9.31 -7.86 -2.93
N ASP A 15 8.99 -7.81 -1.64
CA ASP A 15 9.46 -8.78 -0.66
C ASP A 15 8.92 -10.18 -0.99
N ARG A 16 9.83 -11.14 -1.15
CA ARG A 16 9.54 -12.57 -1.34
C ARG A 16 9.81 -13.40 -0.08
N THR A 17 10.45 -12.80 0.91
CA THR A 17 10.93 -13.44 2.14
C THR A 17 10.03 -13.16 3.34
N SER A 18 9.06 -12.26 3.20
CA SER A 18 8.18 -11.75 4.26
C SER A 18 8.89 -10.96 5.38
N SER A 19 10.20 -10.71 5.28
CA SER A 19 10.96 -9.95 6.28
C SER A 19 10.49 -8.49 6.38
N MET A 20 10.24 -7.83 5.25
CA MET A 20 9.74 -6.45 5.24
C MET A 20 8.29 -6.39 5.73
N ARG A 21 7.47 -7.39 5.41
CA ARG A 21 6.10 -7.49 5.91
C ARG A 21 6.07 -7.54 7.43
N GLN A 22 6.84 -8.43 8.04
CA GLN A 22 6.91 -8.55 9.50
C GLN A 22 7.40 -7.26 10.17
N LYS A 23 8.46 -6.64 9.63
CA LYS A 23 8.96 -5.36 10.14
C LYS A 23 7.92 -4.26 10.05
N PHE A 24 7.18 -4.22 8.95
CA PHE A 24 6.10 -3.25 8.74
C PHE A 24 4.95 -3.47 9.74
N GLU A 25 4.49 -4.71 9.90
CA GLU A 25 3.44 -5.08 10.86
C GLU A 25 3.85 -4.76 12.30
N ILE A 26 5.10 -5.01 12.69
CA ILE A 26 5.64 -4.61 14.01
C ILE A 26 5.69 -3.08 14.16
N ALA A 27 6.15 -2.37 13.14
CA ALA A 27 6.31 -0.91 13.20
C ALA A 27 4.97 -0.17 13.26
N VAL A 28 3.97 -0.65 12.52
CA VAL A 28 2.62 -0.08 12.50
C VAL A 28 1.80 -0.56 13.69
N ALA A 29 2.01 -1.79 14.15
CA ALA A 29 1.20 -2.45 15.18
C ALA A 29 -0.31 -2.26 14.89
N GLU A 30 -1.07 -1.74 15.85
CA GLU A 30 -2.50 -1.44 15.69
C GLU A 30 -2.78 0.01 15.26
N GLN A 31 -1.73 0.77 14.91
CA GLN A 31 -1.91 2.17 14.51
C GLN A 31 -2.47 2.24 13.08
N PRO A 32 -3.46 3.12 12.84
CA PRO A 32 -3.95 3.32 11.48
C PRO A 32 -2.84 3.93 10.62
N TYR A 33 -2.77 3.49 9.37
CA TYR A 33 -1.92 4.08 8.35
C TYR A 33 -2.75 4.52 7.16
N TYR A 34 -2.24 5.52 6.44
CA TYR A 34 -2.91 6.07 5.27
C TYR A 34 -2.01 6.04 4.04
N LEU A 35 -2.62 5.69 2.91
CA LEU A 35 -2.04 5.82 1.59
C LEU A 35 -2.48 7.15 0.99
N SER A 36 -1.54 8.09 0.84
CA SER A 36 -1.84 9.37 0.19
C SER A 36 -2.36 9.17 -1.23
N ARG A 37 -3.08 10.16 -1.77
CA ARG A 37 -3.55 10.10 -3.15
C ARG A 37 -2.38 9.97 -4.14
N PHE A 38 -1.27 10.65 -3.87
CA PHE A 38 -0.05 10.55 -4.66
C PHE A 38 0.55 9.14 -4.60
N THR A 39 0.63 8.55 -3.40
CA THR A 39 1.11 7.18 -3.21
C THR A 39 0.24 6.16 -3.95
N GLN A 40 -1.09 6.30 -3.88
CA GLN A 40 -2.02 5.44 -4.61
C GLN A 40 -1.80 5.50 -6.13
N VAL A 41 -1.62 6.70 -6.69
CA VAL A 41 -1.37 6.87 -8.13
C VAL A 41 -0.01 6.30 -8.54
N ALA A 42 1.03 6.52 -7.75
CA ALA A 42 2.37 5.99 -8.01
C ALA A 42 2.37 4.45 -8.02
N LEU A 43 1.67 3.81 -7.07
CA LEU A 43 1.53 2.35 -7.03
C LEU A 43 0.76 1.80 -8.23
N LEU A 44 -0.31 2.47 -8.66
CA LEU A 44 -1.05 2.09 -9.86
C LEU A 44 -0.18 2.19 -11.12
N GLN A 45 0.59 3.26 -11.28
CA GLN A 45 1.50 3.42 -12.42
C GLN A 45 2.63 2.39 -12.42
N GLY A 46 3.06 1.93 -11.25
CA GLY A 46 4.10 0.91 -11.09
C GLY A 46 3.61 -0.54 -11.21
N SER A 47 2.32 -0.77 -11.51
CA SER A 47 1.76 -2.12 -11.64
C SER A 47 2.36 -2.86 -12.83
N ARG A 48 2.69 -4.14 -12.65
CA ARG A 48 3.35 -4.96 -13.69
C ARG A 48 2.39 -5.52 -14.72
N ASN A 49 1.13 -5.67 -14.35
CA ASN A 49 0.08 -6.20 -15.21
C ASN A 49 -1.30 -5.70 -14.74
N GLU A 50 -2.31 -5.99 -15.56
CA GLU A 50 -3.71 -5.60 -15.31
C GLU A 50 -4.25 -6.18 -13.99
N GLN A 51 -3.86 -7.40 -13.63
CA GLN A 51 -4.34 -8.04 -12.40
C GLN A 51 -3.86 -7.29 -11.15
N GLU A 52 -2.57 -6.93 -11.10
CA GLU A 52 -2.00 -6.11 -10.02
C GLU A 52 -2.64 -4.72 -9.97
N TRP A 53 -2.85 -4.11 -11.14
CA TRP A 53 -3.52 -2.81 -11.24
C TRP A 53 -4.94 -2.86 -10.69
N GLN A 54 -5.73 -3.88 -11.05
CA GLN A 54 -7.11 -4.05 -10.58
C GLN A 54 -7.17 -4.24 -9.08
N LEU A 55 -6.25 -5.01 -8.50
CA LEU A 55 -6.17 -5.21 -7.05
C LEU A 55 -5.85 -3.89 -6.31
N LEU A 56 -4.87 -3.14 -6.79
CA LEU A 56 -4.52 -1.85 -6.19
C LEU A 56 -5.65 -0.82 -6.37
N ASN A 57 -6.34 -0.84 -7.50
CA ASN A 57 -7.45 0.08 -7.77
C ASN A 57 -8.70 -0.26 -6.95
N SER A 58 -9.00 -1.54 -6.72
CA SER A 58 -10.12 -1.94 -5.85
C SER A 58 -9.88 -1.52 -4.41
N TYR A 59 -8.66 -1.71 -3.89
CA TYR A 59 -8.27 -1.24 -2.56
C TYR A 59 -8.37 0.29 -2.43
N ARG A 60 -7.95 1.02 -3.47
CA ARG A 60 -8.11 2.48 -3.54
C ARG A 60 -9.58 2.92 -3.46
N LEU A 61 -10.48 2.22 -4.16
CA LEU A 61 -11.92 2.52 -4.14
C LEU A 61 -12.52 2.23 -2.76
N TYR A 62 -12.11 1.12 -2.12
CA TYR A 62 -12.50 0.79 -0.76
C TYR A 62 -12.10 1.89 0.24
N GLN A 63 -10.83 2.34 0.21
CA GLN A 63 -10.38 3.45 1.07
C GLN A 63 -11.12 4.76 0.83
N ARG A 64 -11.63 4.99 -0.40
CA ARG A 64 -12.45 6.17 -0.71
C ARG A 64 -13.84 6.08 -0.08
N GLN A 65 -14.44 4.90 -0.05
CA GLN A 65 -15.76 4.67 0.55
C GLN A 65 -15.74 4.78 2.07
N MET A 66 -14.65 4.35 2.74
CA MET A 66 -14.51 4.50 4.19
C MET A 66 -14.31 5.95 4.68
N LYS A 67 -14.22 6.90 3.75
CA LYS A 67 -14.00 8.33 4.05
C LYS A 67 -15.24 9.21 3.83
N SER A 68 -16.37 8.65 3.41
CA SER A 68 -17.67 9.34 3.32
C SER A 68 -18.63 8.85 4.39
#